data_AF-K6VAU6-F1
#
_entry.id   AF-K6VAU6-F1
#
_cell.length_a   1.000
_cell.length_b   1.000
_cell.length_c   1.000
_cell.angle_alpha   90.00
_cell.angle_beta   90.00
_cell.angle_gamma   90.00
#
_symmetry.space_group_name_H-M   'P 1'
#
loop_
_entity.id
_entity.type
_entity.pdbx_description
1 polymer ?
#
loop_
_entity_poly.entity_id
_entity_poly.type
_entity_poly.pdbx_seq_one_letter_code
_entity_poly.pdbx_strand_id
1 'polypeptide(L)'
;MTLTPTTPTLPPPYVDHVDWVQTSLGPSLQIHPTPSGRRTENPQGAQIAWTEVLRLAPDADTPGMRAQFDCHWDFARAVEPDKPSWNIEPWRPVVTDDVMIATRCNPGGPEE
;
A
#
# COMPACT_ATOMS: atom_id res chain seq x y z
N MET A 1 4.58 33.84 19.38
CA MET A 1 3.77 33.08 18.40
C MET A 1 4.71 32.12 17.70
N THR A 2 4.68 30.85 18.09
CA THR A 2 5.42 29.77 17.45
C THR A 2 4.64 29.35 16.22
N LEU A 3 5.21 29.50 15.03
CA LEU A 3 4.65 28.94 13.81
C LEU A 3 4.78 27.42 13.92
N THR A 4 3.67 26.71 14.07
CA THR A 4 3.65 25.26 13.83
C THR A 4 3.97 25.06 12.35
N PRO A 5 5.04 24.34 11.97
CA PRO A 5 5.23 23.99 10.57
C PRO A 5 4.03 23.15 10.14
N THR A 6 3.22 23.67 9.22
CA THR A 6 2.24 22.86 8.52
C THR A 6 3.04 22.00 7.56
N THR A 7 3.17 20.69 7.81
CA THR A 7 3.83 19.81 6.85
C THR A 7 3.10 19.95 5.51
N PRO A 8 3.81 20.18 4.40
CA PRO A 8 3.17 20.38 3.12
C PRO A 8 2.49 19.10 2.63
N THR A 9 1.20 19.20 2.26
CA THR A 9 0.49 18.14 1.52
C THR A 9 1.11 18.00 0.13
N LEU A 10 1.89 16.94 -0.08
CA LEU A 10 2.50 16.66 -1.38
C LEU A 10 1.43 16.19 -2.39
N PRO A 11 1.44 16.68 -3.64
CA PRO A 11 0.47 16.29 -4.64
C PRO A 11 0.77 14.89 -5.22
N PRO A 12 -0.24 14.21 -5.80
CA PRO A 12 -0.05 12.99 -6.60
C PRO A 12 0.76 13.25 -7.88
N PRO A 13 1.30 12.21 -8.55
CA PRO A 13 1.05 10.79 -8.31
C PRO A 13 1.69 10.26 -7.03
N TYR A 14 1.00 9.34 -6.35
CA TYR A 14 1.48 8.64 -5.15
C TYR A 14 2.06 7.26 -5.46
N VAL A 15 1.62 6.64 -6.56
CA VAL A 15 2.14 5.39 -7.10
C VAL A 15 2.92 5.69 -8.38
N ASP A 16 4.15 5.21 -8.46
CA ASP A 16 5.02 5.36 -9.63
C ASP A 16 4.65 4.32 -10.70
N HIS A 17 4.72 3.04 -10.33
CA HIS A 17 4.35 1.90 -11.15
C HIS A 17 3.92 0.72 -10.28
N VAL A 18 3.40 -0.32 -10.93
CA VAL A 18 3.08 -1.61 -10.30
C VAL A 18 3.57 -2.73 -11.21
N ASP A 19 3.99 -3.84 -10.60
CA ASP A 19 4.43 -5.03 -11.33
C ASP A 19 3.75 -6.29 -10.76
N TRP A 20 3.10 -7.05 -11.64
CA TRP A 20 2.66 -8.40 -11.32
C TRP A 20 3.86 -9.35 -11.44
N VAL A 21 4.21 -10.00 -10.33
CA VAL A 21 5.23 -11.05 -10.27
C VAL A 21 4.60 -12.38 -9.88
N GLN A 22 5.21 -13.48 -10.32
CA GLN A 22 4.82 -14.81 -9.88
C GLN A 22 5.81 -15.31 -8.84
N THR A 23 5.32 -15.65 -7.65
CA THR A 23 6.12 -16.22 -6.57
C THR A 23 5.76 -17.69 -6.34
N SER A 24 6.44 -18.34 -5.38
CA SER A 24 6.14 -19.74 -5.03
C SER A 24 4.77 -19.92 -4.37
N LEU A 25 4.18 -18.84 -3.83
CA LEU A 25 2.86 -18.84 -3.19
C LEU A 25 1.74 -18.42 -4.14
N GLY A 26 2.07 -17.66 -5.19
CA GLY A 26 1.11 -17.26 -6.22
C GLY A 26 1.47 -15.92 -6.86
N PRO A 27 0.53 -15.28 -7.56
CA PRO A 27 0.74 -13.93 -8.08
C PRO A 27 0.85 -12.92 -6.93
N SER A 28 1.72 -11.93 -7.10
CA SER A 28 1.95 -10.83 -6.17
C SER A 28 2.05 -9.52 -6.94
N LEU A 29 1.29 -8.51 -6.52
CA LEU A 29 1.34 -7.18 -7.10
C LEU A 29 2.29 -6.32 -6.27
N GLN A 30 3.44 -5.99 -6.83
CA GLN A 30 4.40 -5.08 -6.23
C GLN A 30 4.01 -3.64 -6.55
N ILE A 31 3.71 -2.84 -5.53
CA ILE A 31 3.31 -1.43 -5.69
C ILE A 31 4.49 -0.55 -5.31
N HIS A 32 4.99 0.25 -6.25
CA HIS A 32 6.13 1.14 -6.03
C HIS A 32 5.65 2.57 -5.77
N PRO A 33 5.71 3.08 -4.53
CA PRO A 33 5.24 4.42 -4.23
C PRO A 33 6.27 5.49 -4.59
N THR A 34 5.79 6.65 -5.06
CA THR A 34 6.62 7.82 -5.33
C THR A 34 7.13 8.44 -4.02
N PRO A 35 8.15 9.32 -4.07
CA PRO A 35 8.54 10.11 -2.91
C PRO A 35 7.39 10.95 -2.32
N SER A 36 6.43 11.39 -3.15
CA SER A 36 5.22 12.07 -2.69
C SER A 36 4.28 11.10 -1.95
N GLY A 37 4.02 9.90 -2.50
CA GLY A 37 3.18 8.89 -1.85
C GLY A 37 3.70 8.47 -0.47
N ARG A 38 5.02 8.36 -0.33
CA ARG A 38 5.68 8.03 0.95
C ARG A 38 5.52 9.10 2.03
N ARG A 39 5.37 10.37 1.64
CA ARG A 39 5.47 11.52 2.57
C ARG A 39 4.22 12.38 2.66
N THR A 40 3.20 12.13 1.82
CA THR A 40 1.98 12.94 1.85
C THR A 40 1.21 12.73 3.15
N GLU A 41 0.78 13.85 3.75
CA GLU A 41 -0.17 13.88 4.87
C GLU A 41 -1.61 14.10 4.39
N ASN A 42 -1.89 13.92 3.09
CA ASN A 42 -3.24 14.06 2.55
C ASN A 42 -4.19 13.01 3.18
N PRO A 43 -5.28 13.41 3.86
CA PRO A 43 -6.23 12.46 4.46
C PRO A 43 -6.95 11.58 3.43
N GLN A 44 -6.97 11.97 2.15
CA GLN A 44 -7.49 11.17 1.04
C GLN A 44 -6.39 10.40 0.31
N GLY A 45 -5.16 10.40 0.82
CA GLY A 45 -3.97 9.84 0.17
C GLY A 45 -4.14 8.37 -0.22
N ALA A 46 -4.62 7.53 0.72
CA ALA A 46 -4.86 6.11 0.49
C ALA A 46 -5.87 5.88 -0.65
N GLN A 47 -6.98 6.62 -0.64
CA GLN A 47 -8.02 6.48 -1.67
C GLN A 47 -7.53 6.92 -3.05
N ILE A 48 -6.76 8.01 -3.14
CA ILE A 48 -6.16 8.50 -4.38
C ILE A 48 -5.13 7.47 -4.90
N ALA A 49 -4.23 7.00 -4.03
CA ALA A 49 -3.22 6.02 -4.38
C ALA A 49 -3.84 4.68 -4.82
N TRP A 50 -4.89 4.20 -4.15
CA TRP A 50 -5.63 3.00 -4.58
C TRP A 50 -6.25 3.19 -5.97
N THR A 51 -6.78 4.38 -6.27
CA THR A 51 -7.31 4.70 -7.60
C THR A 51 -6.19 4.66 -8.66
N GLU A 52 -4.99 5.13 -8.31
CA GLU A 52 -3.82 5.03 -9.19
C GLU A 52 -3.37 3.58 -9.41
N VAL A 53 -3.37 2.75 -8.35
CA VAL A 53 -3.12 1.30 -8.46
C VAL A 53 -4.09 0.67 -9.45
N LEU A 54 -5.40 0.87 -9.30
CA LEU A 54 -6.41 0.29 -10.19
C LEU A 54 -6.34 0.83 -11.62
N ARG A 55 -5.84 2.04 -11.82
CA ARG A 55 -5.56 2.56 -13.18
C ARG A 55 -4.38 1.84 -13.84
N LEU A 56 -3.40 1.42 -13.05
CA LEU A 56 -2.20 0.72 -13.52
C LEU A 56 -2.40 -0.80 -13.64
N ALA A 57 -3.15 -1.41 -12.72
CA ALA A 57 -3.52 -2.82 -12.67
C ALA A 57 -5.03 -2.96 -12.39
N PRO A 58 -5.89 -2.88 -13.43
CA PRO A 58 -7.35 -2.92 -13.25
C PRO A 58 -7.89 -4.23 -12.68
N ASP A 59 -7.11 -5.31 -12.75
CA ASP A 59 -7.43 -6.62 -12.21
C ASP A 59 -7.07 -6.80 -10.74
N ALA A 60 -6.48 -5.79 -10.09
CA ALA A 60 -6.10 -5.84 -8.68
C ALA A 60 -7.28 -5.69 -7.70
N ASP A 61 -8.48 -5.33 -8.17
CA ASP A 61 -9.68 -5.16 -7.33
C ASP A 61 -10.35 -6.51 -7.00
N THR A 62 -9.58 -7.41 -6.39
CA THR A 62 -10.07 -8.70 -5.89
C THR A 62 -10.28 -8.64 -4.37
N PRO A 63 -11.10 -9.56 -3.79
CA PRO A 63 -11.34 -9.58 -2.36
C PRO A 63 -10.03 -9.57 -1.55
N GLY A 64 -9.93 -8.66 -0.58
CA GLY A 64 -8.78 -8.55 0.34
C GLY A 64 -7.63 -7.66 -0.14
N MET A 65 -7.48 -7.39 -1.45
CA MET A 65 -6.35 -6.60 -1.98
C MET A 65 -6.33 -5.17 -1.45
N ARG A 66 -7.50 -4.51 -1.41
CA ARG A 66 -7.65 -3.16 -0.85
C ARG A 66 -7.24 -3.09 0.63
N ALA A 67 -7.64 -4.07 1.43
CA ALA A 67 -7.33 -4.09 2.86
C ALA A 67 -5.82 -4.29 3.13
N GLN A 68 -5.15 -5.12 2.31
CA GLN A 68 -3.70 -5.27 2.34
C GLN A 68 -3.02 -3.93 1.98
N PHE A 69 -3.48 -3.27 0.91
CA PHE A 69 -2.95 -1.96 0.50
C PHE A 69 -3.07 -0.91 1.59
N ASP A 70 -4.25 -0.77 2.20
CA ASP A 70 -4.48 0.19 3.29
C ASP A 70 -3.54 -0.08 4.48
N CYS A 71 -3.34 -1.36 4.83
CA CYS A 71 -2.37 -1.74 5.87
C CYS A 71 -0.94 -1.31 5.52
N HIS A 72 -0.50 -1.50 4.27
CA HIS A 72 0.82 -1.02 3.83
C HIS A 72 0.93 0.50 3.80
N TRP A 73 -0.12 1.19 3.35
CA TRP A 73 -0.19 2.65 3.32
C TRP A 73 -0.04 3.27 4.71
N ASP A 74 -0.68 2.68 5.71
CA ASP A 74 -0.66 3.19 7.09
C ASP A 74 0.59 2.77 7.86
N PHE A 75 0.98 1.49 7.78
CA PHE A 75 2.02 0.93 8.63
C PHE A 75 3.37 0.79 7.93
N ALA A 76 3.43 0.15 6.76
CA ALA A 76 4.71 -0.08 6.09
C ALA A 76 5.39 1.24 5.70
N ARG A 77 4.60 2.25 5.29
CA ARG A 77 5.07 3.61 5.06
C ARG A 77 5.74 4.26 6.28
N ALA A 78 5.26 3.98 7.48
CA ALA A 78 5.77 4.56 8.72
C ALA A 78 6.95 3.76 9.32
N VAL A 79 6.90 2.43 9.23
CA VAL A 79 7.89 1.54 9.85
C VAL A 79 9.11 1.32 8.95
N GLU A 80 8.90 1.18 7.64
CA GLU A 80 9.94 0.92 6.64
C GLU A 80 9.81 1.91 5.46
N PRO A 81 10.09 3.20 5.67
CA PRO A 81 9.83 4.25 4.69
C PRO A 81 10.59 4.06 3.37
N ASP A 82 11.69 3.31 3.39
CA ASP A 82 12.55 3.05 2.24
C ASP A 82 12.25 1.71 1.53
N LYS A 83 11.24 0.95 1.98
CA LYS A 83 10.88 -0.33 1.32
C LYS A 83 10.57 -0.07 -0.16
N PRO A 84 11.23 -0.77 -1.11
CA PRO A 84 11.13 -0.43 -2.53
C PRO A 84 9.71 -0.62 -3.08
N SER A 85 8.98 -1.63 -2.58
CA SER A 85 7.59 -1.94 -2.94
C SER A 85 6.75 -2.33 -1.72
N TRP A 86 5.44 -2.19 -1.87
CA TRP A 86 4.43 -2.81 -1.02
C TRP A 86 3.75 -3.92 -1.83
N ASN A 87 3.89 -5.16 -1.39
CA ASN A 87 3.40 -6.32 -2.14
C ASN A 87 2.04 -6.72 -1.59
N ILE A 88 1.06 -6.95 -2.47
CA ILE A 88 -0.27 -7.42 -2.11
C ILE A 88 -0.67 -8.58 -3.01
N GLU A 89 -1.37 -9.56 -2.45
CA GLU A 89 -1.56 -10.83 -3.13
C GLU A 89 -3.00 -11.33 -3.04
N PRO A 90 -3.60 -11.78 -4.15
CA PRO A 90 -5.01 -12.22 -4.19
C PRO A 90 -5.22 -13.59 -3.53
N TRP A 91 -4.15 -14.34 -3.25
CA TRP A 91 -4.22 -15.64 -2.58
C TRP A 91 -4.26 -15.52 -1.06
N ARG A 92 -3.96 -14.35 -0.49
CA ARG A 92 -4.07 -14.14 0.96
C ARG A 92 -5.54 -14.22 1.39
N PRO A 93 -5.82 -14.80 2.56
CA PRO A 93 -7.20 -14.91 3.04
C PRO A 93 -7.78 -13.53 3.34
N VAL A 94 -9.06 -13.36 3.04
CA VAL A 94 -9.83 -12.18 3.47
C VAL A 94 -10.06 -12.30 4.98
N VAL A 95 -9.53 -11.34 5.73
CA VAL A 95 -9.58 -11.29 7.20
C VAL A 95 -10.09 -9.94 7.68
N THR A 96 -10.38 -9.83 8.98
CA THR A 96 -10.70 -8.53 9.59
C THR A 96 -9.46 -7.64 9.65
N ASP A 97 -9.66 -6.32 9.74
CA ASP A 97 -8.56 -5.35 9.86
C ASP A 97 -7.64 -5.65 11.05
N ASP A 98 -8.21 -6.04 12.20
CA ASP A 98 -7.43 -6.44 13.38
C ASP A 98 -6.49 -7.62 13.08
N VAL A 99 -6.95 -8.61 12.31
CA VAL A 99 -6.12 -9.76 11.91
C VAL A 99 -5.09 -9.35 10.86
N MET A 100 -5.46 -8.47 9.91
CA MET A 100 -4.53 -7.90 8.92
C MET A 100 -3.35 -7.21 9.62
N ILE A 101 -3.63 -6.36 10.60
CA ILE A 101 -2.61 -5.63 11.37
C ILE A 101 -1.80 -6.60 12.26
N ALA A 102 -2.47 -7.53 12.96
CA ALA A 102 -1.80 -8.50 13.83
C ALA A 102 -0.85 -9.43 13.06
N THR A 103 -1.12 -9.66 11.77
CA THR A 103 -0.29 -10.44 10.85
C THR A 103 0.67 -9.57 10.03
N ARG A 104 0.85 -8.30 10.43
CA ARG A 104 1.77 -7.34 9.78
C ARG A 104 1.50 -7.20 8.28
N CYS A 105 0.24 -7.02 7.92
CA CYS A 105 -0.27 -6.91 6.55
C CYS A 105 -0.14 -8.17 5.68
N ASN A 106 0.38 -9.28 6.22
CA ASN A 106 0.68 -10.51 5.48
C ASN A 106 -0.09 -11.72 6.04
N PRO A 107 -1.43 -11.73 6.05
CA PRO A 107 -2.18 -12.88 6.56
C PRO A 107 -1.96 -14.12 5.70
N GLY A 108 -1.96 -15.30 6.32
CA GLY A 108 -1.94 -16.60 5.63
C GLY A 108 -0.59 -17.07 5.08
N GLY A 109 0.46 -16.26 5.09
CA GLY A 109 1.78 -16.66 4.59
C GLY A 109 2.87 -15.65 4.94
N PRO A 110 4.15 -16.00 4.77
CA PRO A 110 5.24 -15.07 4.99
C PRO A 110 5.14 -13.85 4.05
N GLU A 111 5.84 -12.79 4.43
CA GLU A 111 6.21 -11.70 3.54
C GLU A 111 7.26 -12.20 2.53
N GLU A 112 7.21 -11.66 1.31
CA GLU A 112 8.13 -11.98 0.20
C GLU A 112 9.49 -11.29 0.31
#